data_AF-H0UPV5-F1
#
_entry.id   AF-H0UPV5-F1
#
_cell.length_a   1.000
_cell.length_b   1.000
_cell.length_c   1.000
_cell.angle_alpha   90.00
_cell.angle_beta   90.00
_cell.angle_gamma   90.00
#
_symmetry.space_group_name_H-M   'P 1'
#
loop_
_entity.id
_entity.type
_entity.pdbx_description
1 polymer ?
#
loop_
_entity_poly.entity_id
_entity_poly.type
_entity_poly.pdbx_seq_one_letter_code
_entity_poly.pdbx_strand_id
1 'polypeptide(L)'
;MSLPLALARRVLNGGSLSPEEGLSLFSAPLEELMEGSAVIREALLPAGIELCAICSVHTGSCSEDCGFCAQSTRGPVGTQMPGGSVMEDQEVLSMAQRAASFKVSRFSLVSSGFKAPKRVLGMAVRLAPAIRGMGLSPCVSLGFLSREELKALRDAGVERIHCNLEASPSFFPSICSTHRWSRKLEFIREAAAMGFEVCSGGIMGMGESHEDLVSLGLWSSKLGAVSFPLNVLSPIKGTPMEGRPVTSGEEFLRFSCVLRYLIPTGRIRLAGGRPLIRPFDRTALSGPVDSLMTGDYLTTQGMSFEDDAAMLGELGLKPLGRII
;
A
#
# COMPACT_ATOMS: atom_id res chain seq x y z
N MET A 1 -12.15 -18.01 26.27
CA MET A 1 -11.58 -16.89 25.50
C MET A 1 -10.78 -17.52 24.38
N SER A 2 -11.11 -17.22 23.12
CA SER A 2 -10.41 -17.75 21.96
C SER A 2 -8.95 -17.28 21.90
N LEU A 3 -8.12 -18.00 21.14
CA LEU A 3 -6.72 -17.60 20.93
C LEU A 3 -6.61 -16.18 20.33
N PRO A 4 -7.37 -15.80 19.28
CA PRO A 4 -7.33 -14.44 18.74
C PRO A 4 -7.66 -13.36 19.79
N LEU A 5 -8.72 -13.53 20.58
CA LEU A 5 -9.09 -12.56 21.63
C LEU A 5 -8.03 -12.46 22.74
N ALA A 6 -7.41 -13.58 23.11
CA ALA A 6 -6.32 -13.58 24.09
C ALA A 6 -5.12 -12.77 23.60
N LEU A 7 -4.71 -12.99 22.35
CA LEU A 7 -3.62 -12.26 21.71
C LEU A 7 -3.96 -10.79 21.50
N ALA A 8 -5.21 -10.47 21.13
CA ALA A 8 -5.67 -9.10 20.99
C ALA A 8 -5.53 -8.31 22.30
N ARG A 9 -5.96 -8.88 23.42
CA ARG A 9 -5.78 -8.25 24.74
C ARG A 9 -4.31 -8.02 25.08
N ARG A 10 -3.42 -8.94 24.71
CA ARG A 10 -1.98 -8.76 24.93
C ARG A 10 -1.43 -7.61 24.09
N VAL A 11 -1.84 -7.51 22.83
CA VAL A 11 -1.48 -6.40 21.93
C VAL A 11 -1.96 -5.07 22.49
N LEU A 12 -3.20 -5.00 23.00
CA LEU A 12 -3.74 -3.80 23.63
C LEU A 12 -2.99 -3.38 24.91
N ASN A 13 -2.38 -4.34 25.61
CA ASN A 13 -1.53 -4.08 26.77
C ASN A 13 -0.06 -3.78 26.39
N GLY A 14 0.22 -3.48 25.11
CA GLY A 14 1.55 -3.12 24.61
C GLY A 14 2.47 -4.29 24.29
N GLY A 15 1.96 -5.53 24.31
CA GLY A 15 2.72 -6.70 23.88
C GLY A 15 2.79 -6.83 22.35
N SER A 16 3.77 -7.58 21.86
CA SER A 16 3.89 -7.96 20.45
C SER A 16 3.57 -9.45 20.25
N LEU A 17 3.45 -9.88 19.00
CA LEU A 17 3.39 -11.30 18.63
C LEU A 17 4.77 -11.82 18.28
N SER A 18 5.04 -13.09 18.61
CA SER A 18 6.12 -13.85 18.00
C SER A 18 5.74 -14.29 16.57
N PRO A 19 6.71 -14.67 15.72
CA PRO A 19 6.42 -15.25 14.41
C PRO A 19 5.50 -16.48 14.50
N GLU A 20 5.71 -17.36 15.48
CA GLU A 20 4.92 -18.58 15.68
C GLU A 20 3.47 -18.27 16.04
N GLU A 21 3.25 -17.24 16.86
CA GLU A 21 1.91 -16.78 17.22
C GLU A 21 1.21 -16.15 16.01
N GLY A 22 1.93 -15.35 15.21
CA GLY A 22 1.42 -14.82 13.95
C GLY A 22 0.99 -15.92 12.99
N LEU A 23 1.75 -17.02 12.92
CA LEU A 23 1.42 -18.19 12.11
C LEU A 23 0.19 -18.93 12.66
N SER A 24 0.12 -19.12 13.97
CA SER A 24 -0.99 -19.83 14.61
C SER A 24 -2.36 -19.18 14.33
N LEU A 25 -2.39 -17.87 14.08
CA LEU A 25 -3.62 -17.14 13.74
C LEU A 25 -4.22 -17.55 12.40
N PHE A 26 -3.43 -18.04 11.43
CA PHE A 26 -3.97 -18.50 10.14
C PHE A 26 -4.90 -19.70 10.30
N SER A 27 -4.66 -20.55 11.30
CA SER A 27 -5.47 -21.73 11.61
C SER A 27 -6.67 -21.44 12.52
N ALA A 28 -6.82 -20.22 13.04
CA ALA A 28 -7.95 -19.86 13.89
C ALA A 28 -9.26 -19.79 13.09
N PRO A 29 -10.43 -20.00 13.71
CA PRO A 29 -11.71 -19.72 13.08
C PRO A 29 -11.76 -18.26 12.59
N LEU A 30 -12.19 -18.03 11.34
CA LEU A 30 -12.15 -16.70 10.73
C LEU A 30 -12.98 -15.68 11.52
N GLU A 31 -14.13 -16.08 12.06
CA GLU A 31 -15.00 -15.21 12.85
C GLU A 31 -14.30 -14.70 14.12
N GLU A 32 -13.65 -15.59 14.87
CA GLU A 32 -12.89 -15.22 16.07
C GLU A 32 -11.68 -14.34 15.72
N LEU A 33 -11.03 -14.62 14.58
CA LEU A 33 -9.90 -13.85 14.10
C LEU A 33 -10.31 -12.42 13.70
N MET A 34 -11.44 -12.29 13.00
CA MET A 34 -12.07 -11.03 12.65
C MET A 34 -12.44 -10.24 13.91
N GLU A 35 -13.10 -10.87 14.88
CA GLU A 35 -13.49 -10.24 16.15
C GLU A 35 -12.28 -9.66 16.88
N GLY A 36 -11.24 -10.46 17.11
CA GLY A 36 -10.06 -9.97 17.83
C GLY A 36 -9.30 -8.88 17.05
N SER A 37 -9.28 -8.93 15.72
CA SER A 37 -8.68 -7.87 14.92
C SER A 37 -9.48 -6.55 14.96
N ALA A 38 -10.81 -6.63 14.99
CA ALA A 38 -11.70 -5.49 15.12
C ALA A 38 -11.50 -4.81 16.48
N VAL A 39 -11.40 -5.60 17.57
CA VAL A 39 -11.10 -5.10 18.92
C VAL A 39 -9.79 -4.30 18.95
N ILE A 40 -8.74 -4.78 18.27
CA ILE A 40 -7.46 -4.03 18.19
C ILE A 40 -7.67 -2.71 17.45
N ARG A 41 -8.32 -2.75 16.29
CA ARG A 41 -8.54 -1.55 15.46
C ARG A 41 -9.36 -0.50 16.22
N GLU A 42 -10.49 -0.89 16.80
CA GLU A 42 -11.40 0.02 17.50
C GLU A 42 -10.73 0.71 18.70
N ALA A 43 -9.85 0.00 19.40
CA ALA A 43 -9.16 0.54 20.57
C ALA A 43 -7.98 1.45 20.21
N LEU A 44 -7.27 1.19 19.10
CA LEU A 44 -5.99 1.85 18.78
C LEU A 44 -6.06 2.87 17.64
N LEU A 45 -7.11 2.84 16.82
CA LEU A 45 -7.21 3.68 15.63
C LEU A 45 -8.45 4.58 15.64
N PRO A 46 -8.36 5.79 15.04
CA PRO A 46 -9.52 6.65 14.86
C PRO A 46 -10.67 5.97 14.12
N ALA A 47 -11.90 6.22 14.56
CA ALA A 47 -13.10 5.79 13.88
C ALA A 47 -13.24 6.47 12.51
N GLY A 48 -13.13 5.68 11.45
CA GLY A 48 -13.24 6.13 10.06
C GLY A 48 -12.26 5.39 9.15
N ILE A 49 -12.27 5.76 7.86
CA ILE A 49 -11.41 5.17 6.82
C ILE A 49 -10.51 6.25 6.23
N GLU A 50 -9.20 6.03 6.24
CA GLU A 50 -8.25 6.92 5.55
C GLU A 50 -8.25 6.62 4.05
N LEU A 51 -8.60 7.61 3.23
CA LEU A 51 -8.61 7.51 1.77
C LEU A 51 -7.28 8.01 1.18
N CYS A 52 -6.71 7.25 0.23
CA CYS A 52 -5.58 7.70 -0.59
C CYS A 52 -5.92 7.55 -2.06
N ALA A 53 -5.50 8.52 -2.87
CA ALA A 53 -5.54 8.43 -4.32
C ALA A 53 -4.11 8.45 -4.87
N ILE A 54 -3.90 7.81 -6.01
CA ILE A 54 -2.62 7.86 -6.73
C ILE A 54 -2.81 8.52 -8.08
N CYS A 55 -1.76 9.18 -8.57
CA CYS A 55 -1.63 9.71 -9.92
C CYS A 55 -0.40 9.08 -10.57
N SER A 56 -0.62 8.23 -11.58
CA SER A 56 0.46 7.60 -12.35
C SER A 56 1.04 8.62 -13.34
N VAL A 57 1.88 9.52 -12.81
CA VAL A 57 2.43 10.66 -13.57
C VAL A 57 3.47 10.25 -14.61
N HIS A 58 4.02 9.05 -14.51
CA HIS A 58 4.95 8.46 -15.47
C HIS A 58 4.82 6.94 -15.45
N THR A 59 4.56 6.36 -16.63
CA THR A 59 4.20 4.94 -16.78
C THR A 59 5.07 4.26 -17.85
N GLY A 60 5.33 2.97 -17.68
CA GLY A 60 6.07 2.15 -18.65
C GLY A 60 7.59 2.34 -18.58
N SER A 61 8.30 1.76 -19.55
CA SER A 61 9.77 1.85 -19.70
C SER A 61 10.58 1.47 -18.45
N CYS A 62 10.06 0.56 -17.61
CA CYS A 62 10.73 0.13 -16.39
C CYS A 62 11.77 -0.96 -16.68
N SER A 63 13.03 -0.73 -16.30
CA SER A 63 14.15 -1.68 -16.45
C SER A 63 14.10 -2.87 -15.48
N GLU A 64 13.30 -2.76 -14.43
CA GLU A 64 13.23 -3.76 -13.35
C GLU A 64 12.45 -4.99 -13.80
N ASP A 65 12.74 -6.13 -13.17
CA ASP A 65 12.20 -7.43 -13.57
C ASP A 65 11.21 -8.04 -12.58
N CYS A 66 10.49 -7.19 -11.85
CA CYS A 66 9.45 -7.63 -10.93
C CYS A 66 8.42 -8.53 -11.64
N GLY A 67 8.34 -9.80 -11.24
CA GLY A 67 7.54 -10.82 -11.93
C GLY A 67 6.02 -10.57 -11.98
N PHE A 68 5.50 -9.68 -11.13
CA PHE A 68 4.09 -9.28 -11.11
C PHE A 68 3.79 -8.04 -11.99
N CYS A 69 4.82 -7.29 -12.41
CA CYS A 69 4.63 -5.92 -12.88
C CYS A 69 4.48 -5.84 -14.41
N ALA A 70 3.34 -5.33 -14.86
CA ALA A 70 3.07 -5.13 -16.28
C ALA A 70 3.93 -4.04 -16.94
N GLN A 71 4.58 -3.19 -16.15
CA GLN A 71 5.41 -2.09 -16.68
C GLN A 71 6.87 -2.50 -16.96
N SER A 72 7.26 -3.71 -16.58
CA SER A 72 8.61 -4.23 -16.82
C SER A 72 8.83 -4.46 -18.32
N THR A 73 9.83 -3.80 -18.89
CA THR A 73 10.22 -4.03 -20.29
C THR A 73 10.93 -5.36 -20.51
N ARG A 74 11.12 -6.16 -19.45
CA ARG A 74 11.59 -7.55 -19.58
C ARG A 74 10.47 -8.51 -19.98
N GLY A 75 9.20 -8.12 -19.78
CA GLY A 75 8.03 -8.91 -20.15
C GLY A 75 7.36 -8.38 -21.44
N PRO A 76 6.67 -9.25 -22.21
CA PRO A 76 5.95 -8.86 -23.42
C PRO A 76 4.95 -7.71 -23.24
N VAL A 77 4.27 -7.63 -22.09
CA VAL A 77 3.29 -6.57 -21.84
C VAL A 77 3.96 -5.20 -21.70
N GLY A 78 5.09 -5.12 -20.99
CA GLY A 78 5.76 -3.84 -20.75
C GLY A 78 6.49 -3.31 -21.97
N THR A 79 6.92 -4.16 -22.91
CA THR A 79 7.47 -3.71 -24.20
C THR A 79 6.41 -3.13 -25.14
N GLN A 80 5.14 -3.46 -24.92
CA GLN A 80 4.00 -2.95 -25.69
C GLN A 80 3.35 -1.72 -25.05
N MET A 81 3.67 -1.42 -23.79
CA MET A 81 3.13 -0.24 -23.11
C MET A 81 3.68 1.06 -23.73
N PRO A 82 2.82 2.05 -23.99
CA PRO A 82 3.27 3.40 -24.33
C PRO A 82 4.14 3.94 -23.19
N GLY A 83 5.44 4.07 -23.43
CA GLY A 83 6.42 4.43 -22.41
C GLY A 83 6.83 5.90 -22.47
N GLY A 84 7.17 6.47 -21.31
CA GLY A 84 7.95 7.71 -21.22
C GLY A 84 7.16 9.02 -21.29
N SER A 85 5.83 8.99 -21.38
CA SER A 85 5.03 10.19 -21.19
C SER A 85 5.03 10.60 -19.72
N VAL A 86 5.12 11.91 -19.49
CA VAL A 86 4.94 12.53 -18.18
C VAL A 86 3.68 13.35 -18.28
N MET A 87 2.74 13.19 -17.34
CA MET A 87 1.49 13.96 -17.31
C MET A 87 1.77 15.47 -17.24
N GLU A 88 0.84 16.30 -17.69
CA GLU A 88 0.97 17.74 -17.54
C GLU A 88 0.57 18.20 -16.13
N ASP A 89 1.24 19.23 -15.61
CA ASP A 89 1.04 19.73 -14.23
C ASP A 89 -0.45 20.04 -13.96
N GLN A 90 -1.16 20.58 -14.96
CA GLN A 90 -2.60 20.92 -14.85
C GLN A 90 -3.51 19.69 -14.72
N GLU A 91 -3.18 18.58 -15.39
CA GLU A 91 -3.95 17.33 -15.29
C GLU A 91 -3.82 16.74 -13.89
N VAL A 92 -2.60 16.75 -13.34
CA VAL A 92 -2.31 16.30 -11.97
C VAL A 92 -3.09 17.12 -10.95
N LEU A 93 -3.07 18.45 -11.08
CA LEU A 93 -3.80 19.35 -10.18
C LEU A 93 -5.33 19.20 -10.29
N SER A 94 -5.85 18.97 -11.50
CA SER A 94 -7.28 18.68 -11.70
C SER A 94 -7.69 17.40 -10.96
N MET A 95 -6.87 16.34 -11.05
CA MET A 95 -7.15 15.09 -10.35
C MET A 95 -7.00 15.22 -8.83
N ALA A 96 -6.02 16.00 -8.36
CA ALA A 96 -5.89 16.33 -6.94
C ALA A 96 -7.12 17.08 -6.43
N GLN A 97 -7.60 18.08 -7.17
CA GLN A 97 -8.80 18.84 -6.81
C GLN A 97 -10.04 17.94 -6.74
N ARG A 98 -10.18 16.99 -7.66
CA ARG A 98 -11.23 15.96 -7.60
C ARG A 98 -11.07 15.09 -6.36
N ALA A 99 -9.88 14.56 -6.08
CA ALA A 99 -9.65 13.75 -4.88
C ALA A 99 -10.03 14.51 -3.59
N ALA A 100 -9.69 15.80 -3.51
CA ALA A 100 -10.05 16.65 -2.37
C ALA A 100 -11.57 16.76 -2.17
N SER A 101 -12.37 16.84 -3.24
CA SER A 101 -13.84 16.90 -3.12
C SER A 101 -14.46 15.63 -2.53
N PHE A 102 -13.74 14.51 -2.55
CA PHE A 102 -14.15 13.23 -1.95
C PHE A 102 -13.52 12.97 -0.58
N LYS A 103 -12.95 14.01 0.06
CA LYS A 103 -12.28 13.90 1.37
C LYS A 103 -11.16 12.86 1.37
N VAL A 104 -10.47 12.71 0.24
CA VAL A 104 -9.22 11.97 0.19
C VAL A 104 -8.23 12.63 1.14
N SER A 105 -7.53 11.83 1.95
CA SER A 105 -6.54 12.35 2.91
C SER A 105 -5.20 12.61 2.21
N ARG A 106 -4.82 11.71 1.30
CA ARG A 106 -3.49 11.68 0.68
C ARG A 106 -3.57 11.51 -0.82
N PHE A 107 -2.71 12.26 -1.51
CA PHE A 107 -2.60 12.22 -2.96
C PHE A 107 -1.16 11.92 -3.34
N SER A 108 -0.96 10.79 -4.01
CA SER A 108 0.38 10.27 -4.28
C SER A 108 0.75 10.41 -5.74
N LEU A 109 1.91 11.02 -6.02
CA LEU A 109 2.49 11.04 -7.36
C LEU A 109 3.37 9.80 -7.54
N VAL A 110 3.10 9.02 -8.60
CA VAL A 110 3.69 7.70 -8.79
C VAL A 110 4.39 7.63 -10.14
N SER A 111 5.62 7.13 -10.13
CA SER A 111 6.43 6.86 -11.32
C SER A 111 6.79 5.40 -11.40
N SER A 112 6.80 4.85 -12.62
CA SER A 112 7.50 3.61 -12.93
C SER A 112 9.02 3.75 -12.82
N GLY A 113 9.73 2.62 -12.82
CA GLY A 113 11.18 2.56 -12.89
C GLY A 113 11.87 2.34 -11.55
N PHE A 114 13.15 2.01 -11.63
CA PHE A 114 14.05 1.95 -10.47
C PHE A 114 14.15 3.29 -9.73
N LYS A 115 14.09 4.38 -10.48
CA LYS A 115 14.15 5.77 -10.02
C LYS A 115 13.43 6.64 -11.04
N ALA A 116 12.64 7.59 -10.56
CA ALA A 116 11.90 8.51 -11.42
C ALA A 116 12.83 9.44 -12.22
N PRO A 117 12.47 9.82 -13.45
CA PRO A 117 13.18 10.85 -14.20
C PRO A 117 13.20 12.20 -13.48
N LYS A 118 14.24 13.01 -13.74
CA LYS A 118 14.38 14.37 -13.16
C LYS A 118 13.15 15.26 -13.41
N ARG A 119 12.49 15.13 -14.57
CA ARG A 119 11.27 15.87 -14.90
C ARG A 119 10.14 15.56 -13.91
N VAL A 120 9.97 14.28 -13.55
CA VAL A 120 8.94 13.81 -12.61
C VAL A 120 9.27 14.26 -11.18
N LEU A 121 10.54 14.16 -10.76
CA LEU A 121 10.98 14.69 -9.47
C LEU A 121 10.70 16.20 -9.36
N GLY A 122 11.05 16.96 -10.41
CA GLY A 122 10.80 18.40 -10.48
C GLY A 122 9.31 18.73 -10.41
N MET A 123 8.45 17.94 -11.07
CA MET A 123 7.00 18.07 -10.94
C MET A 123 6.55 17.83 -9.50
N ALA A 124 7.00 16.75 -8.85
CA ALA A 124 6.60 16.47 -7.48
C ALA A 124 6.99 17.58 -6.49
N VAL A 125 8.19 18.15 -6.66
CA VAL A 125 8.66 19.32 -5.89
C VAL A 125 7.79 20.55 -6.18
N ARG A 126 7.47 20.85 -7.43
CA ARG A 126 6.65 22.02 -7.80
C ARG A 126 5.21 21.91 -7.32
N LEU A 127 4.60 20.73 -7.41
CA LEU A 127 3.17 20.55 -7.15
C LEU A 127 2.82 20.28 -5.69
N ALA A 128 3.78 19.82 -4.87
CA ALA A 128 3.53 19.51 -3.47
C ALA A 128 2.88 20.67 -2.67
N PRO A 129 3.31 21.94 -2.79
CA PRO A 129 2.65 23.05 -2.10
C PRO A 129 1.19 23.27 -2.54
N ALA A 130 0.90 23.15 -3.83
CA ALA A 130 -0.46 23.29 -4.35
C ALA A 130 -1.37 22.16 -3.87
N ILE A 131 -0.88 20.91 -3.88
CA ILE A 131 -1.59 19.74 -3.34
C ILE A 131 -1.88 19.94 -1.84
N ARG A 132 -0.93 20.45 -1.06
CA ARG A 132 -1.16 20.82 0.36
C ARG A 132 -2.26 21.87 0.50
N GLY A 133 -2.24 22.88 -0.34
CA GLY A 133 -3.24 23.97 -0.36
C GLY A 133 -4.67 23.47 -0.61
N MET A 134 -4.83 22.33 -1.28
CA MET A 134 -6.13 21.67 -1.51
C MET A 134 -6.61 20.83 -0.31
N GLY A 135 -5.89 20.86 0.81
CA GLY A 135 -6.22 20.05 1.98
C GLY A 135 -5.82 18.58 1.84
N LEU A 136 -4.88 18.26 0.94
CA LEU A 136 -4.34 16.90 0.76
C LEU A 136 -2.92 16.80 1.33
N SER A 137 -2.56 15.64 1.86
CA SER A 137 -1.19 15.32 2.26
C SER A 137 -0.41 14.74 1.06
N PRO A 138 0.62 15.43 0.53
CA PRO A 138 1.38 14.93 -0.61
C PRO A 138 2.21 13.70 -0.23
N CYS A 139 2.10 12.68 -1.08
CA CYS A 139 2.84 11.42 -1.00
C CYS A 139 3.54 11.19 -2.34
N VAL A 140 4.64 10.45 -2.36
CA VAL A 140 5.28 10.07 -3.62
C VAL A 140 5.79 8.62 -3.62
N SER A 141 5.78 8.00 -4.80
CA SER A 141 6.40 6.69 -5.08
C SER A 141 7.27 6.81 -6.32
N LEU A 142 8.54 7.18 -6.14
CA LEU A 142 9.45 7.60 -7.21
C LEU A 142 10.71 6.72 -7.32
N GLY A 143 10.70 5.54 -6.71
CA GLY A 143 11.85 4.63 -6.68
C GLY A 143 12.97 5.10 -5.73
N PHE A 144 14.20 4.62 -5.97
CA PHE A 144 15.35 4.85 -5.10
C PHE A 144 15.99 6.22 -5.34
N LEU A 145 15.45 7.24 -4.68
CA LEU A 145 15.95 8.61 -4.71
C LEU A 145 17.24 8.78 -3.89
N SER A 146 18.08 9.75 -4.24
CA SER A 146 19.23 10.15 -3.43
C SER A 146 18.79 11.02 -2.25
N ARG A 147 19.68 11.21 -1.28
CA ARG A 147 19.45 12.07 -0.13
C ARG A 147 19.11 13.52 -0.51
N GLU A 148 19.76 14.06 -1.53
CA GLU A 148 19.52 15.41 -2.03
C GLU A 148 18.11 15.54 -2.64
N GLU A 149 17.67 14.51 -3.35
CA GLU A 149 16.34 14.47 -3.98
C GLU A 149 15.24 14.29 -2.92
N LEU A 150 15.47 13.43 -1.92
CA LEU A 150 14.61 13.32 -0.75
C LEU A 150 14.52 14.65 0.01
N LYS A 151 15.64 15.37 0.15
CA LYS A 151 15.65 16.69 0.80
C LYS A 151 14.80 17.68 0.01
N ALA A 152 14.94 17.74 -1.31
CA ALA A 152 14.14 18.63 -2.15
C ALA A 152 12.64 18.37 -2.02
N LEU A 153 12.22 17.10 -1.92
CA LEU A 153 10.82 16.74 -1.67
C LEU A 153 10.33 17.18 -0.28
N ARG A 154 11.18 17.06 0.76
CA ARG A 154 10.84 17.56 2.11
C ARG A 154 10.69 19.05 2.17
N ASP A 155 11.64 19.76 1.60
CA ASP A 155 11.62 21.22 1.57
C ASP A 155 10.35 21.72 0.83
N ALA A 156 9.87 20.98 -0.17
CA ALA A 156 8.62 21.25 -0.88
C ALA A 156 7.34 20.86 -0.13
N GLY A 157 7.46 20.19 1.02
CA GLY A 157 6.32 19.80 1.86
C GLY A 157 5.71 18.43 1.55
N VAL A 158 6.43 17.53 0.85
CA VAL A 158 6.04 16.12 0.76
C VAL A 158 6.17 15.46 2.12
N GLU A 159 5.12 14.76 2.55
CA GLU A 159 5.02 14.21 3.90
C GLU A 159 5.40 12.73 3.95
N ARG A 160 5.11 11.99 2.89
CA ARG A 160 5.21 10.53 2.85
C ARG A 160 5.97 10.00 1.65
N ILE A 161 6.82 9.00 1.90
CA ILE A 161 7.48 8.19 0.87
C ILE A 161 6.85 6.80 0.86
N HIS A 162 6.51 6.34 -0.33
CA HIS A 162 6.08 4.97 -0.57
C HIS A 162 7.23 4.15 -1.14
N CYS A 163 7.50 3.01 -0.52
CA CYS A 163 8.36 1.95 -1.04
C CYS A 163 7.95 0.63 -0.40
N ASN A 164 7.28 -0.24 -1.15
CA ASN A 164 6.91 -1.55 -0.65
C ASN A 164 8.12 -2.45 -0.47
N LEU A 165 8.07 -3.34 0.51
CA LEU A 165 8.96 -4.50 0.60
C LEU A 165 8.59 -5.56 -0.45
N GLU A 166 7.35 -5.51 -0.95
CA GLU A 166 6.69 -6.48 -1.85
C GLU A 166 6.46 -7.85 -1.21
N ALA A 167 7.49 -8.42 -0.59
CA ALA A 167 7.48 -9.72 0.08
C ALA A 167 8.53 -9.80 1.19
N SER A 168 8.60 -10.97 1.84
CA SER A 168 9.64 -11.30 2.81
C SER A 168 11.05 -11.27 2.17
N PRO A 169 12.11 -11.11 2.98
CA PRO A 169 13.48 -11.19 2.48
C PRO A 169 13.83 -12.53 1.82
N SER A 170 13.25 -13.63 2.31
CA SER A 170 13.47 -14.98 1.80
C SER A 170 12.80 -15.21 0.45
N PHE A 171 11.62 -14.64 0.23
CA PHE A 171 10.85 -14.83 -0.98
C PHE A 171 11.16 -13.79 -2.07
N PHE A 172 11.59 -12.58 -1.70
CA PHE A 172 11.86 -11.52 -2.67
C PHE A 172 12.77 -11.91 -3.87
N PRO A 173 13.83 -12.73 -3.71
CA PRO A 173 14.67 -13.16 -4.84
C PRO A 173 13.92 -13.95 -5.94
N SER A 174 12.76 -14.56 -5.63
CA SER A 174 11.93 -15.21 -6.66
C SER A 174 11.02 -14.23 -7.41
N ILE A 175 10.98 -12.96 -6.98
CA ILE A 175 10.14 -11.91 -7.58
C ILE A 175 10.95 -10.99 -8.47
N CYS A 176 12.12 -10.56 -8.01
CA CYS A 176 12.94 -9.54 -8.68
C CYS A 176 14.43 -9.82 -8.43
N SER A 177 15.22 -9.74 -9.51
CA SER A 177 16.67 -9.93 -9.49
C SER A 177 17.45 -8.65 -9.80
N THR A 178 16.82 -7.63 -10.38
CA THR A 178 17.49 -6.37 -10.75
C THR A 178 17.91 -5.50 -9.58
N HIS A 179 17.28 -5.67 -8.42
CA HIS A 179 17.71 -5.04 -7.18
C HIS A 179 17.54 -5.97 -6.00
N ARG A 180 18.30 -5.72 -4.93
CA ARG A 180 18.25 -6.52 -3.71
C ARG A 180 17.15 -6.01 -2.78
N TRP A 181 16.54 -6.92 -2.02
CA TRP A 181 15.62 -6.57 -0.94
C TRP A 181 16.24 -5.60 0.08
N SER A 182 17.52 -5.77 0.41
CA SER A 182 18.25 -4.87 1.31
C SER A 182 18.29 -3.42 0.84
N ARG A 183 18.28 -3.17 -0.48
CA ARG A 183 18.24 -1.82 -1.03
C ARG A 183 16.92 -1.10 -0.71
N LYS A 184 15.80 -1.82 -0.75
CA LYS A 184 14.50 -1.31 -0.29
C LYS A 184 14.57 -0.92 1.19
N LEU A 185 15.15 -1.78 2.01
CA LEU A 185 15.32 -1.53 3.44
C LEU A 185 16.20 -0.29 3.72
N GLU A 186 17.33 -0.16 3.02
CA GLU A 186 18.24 0.99 3.12
C GLU A 186 17.51 2.30 2.77
N PHE A 187 16.81 2.32 1.62
CA PHE A 187 16.07 3.49 1.16
C PHE A 187 14.95 3.91 2.14
N ILE A 188 14.17 2.94 2.63
CA ILE A 188 13.09 3.20 3.59
C ILE A 188 13.65 3.81 4.88
N ARG A 189 14.76 3.27 5.39
CA ARG A 189 15.42 3.79 6.60
C ARG A 189 15.97 5.20 6.39
N GLU A 190 16.53 5.47 5.22
CA GLU A 190 17.02 6.81 4.89
C GLU A 190 15.87 7.82 4.80
N ALA A 191 14.77 7.48 4.12
CA ALA A 191 13.57 8.31 4.09
C ALA A 191 13.01 8.56 5.50
N ALA A 192 12.91 7.52 6.34
CA ALA A 192 12.48 7.66 7.72
C ALA A 192 13.42 8.56 8.55
N ALA A 193 14.74 8.40 8.40
CA ALA A 193 15.74 9.22 9.09
C ALA A 193 15.71 10.69 8.66
N MET A 194 15.26 10.97 7.43
CA MET A 194 14.98 12.33 6.96
C MET A 194 13.65 12.87 7.47
N GLY A 195 12.86 12.06 8.19
CA GLY A 195 11.62 12.40 8.89
C GLY A 195 10.35 12.13 8.08
N PHE A 196 10.41 11.36 6.99
CA PHE A 196 9.23 11.10 6.16
C PHE A 196 8.34 10.09 6.89
N GLU A 197 7.03 10.22 6.73
CA GLU A 197 6.17 9.07 6.96
C GLU A 197 6.53 7.96 5.97
N VAL A 198 6.66 6.73 6.48
CA VAL A 198 6.92 5.54 5.66
C VAL A 198 5.63 4.82 5.34
N CYS A 199 5.39 4.59 4.06
CA CYS A 199 4.34 3.71 3.55
C CYS A 199 4.97 2.51 2.87
N SER A 200 4.88 1.34 3.50
CA SER A 200 5.57 0.13 3.04
C SER A 200 4.78 -1.12 3.37
N GLY A 201 4.35 -1.82 2.34
CA GLY A 201 3.60 -3.07 2.44
C GLY A 201 4.08 -4.07 1.41
N GLY A 202 3.15 -4.85 0.86
CA GLY A 202 3.48 -5.87 -0.12
C GLY A 202 2.28 -6.41 -0.88
N ILE A 203 2.53 -7.53 -1.55
CA ILE A 203 1.58 -8.18 -2.46
C ILE A 203 1.35 -9.60 -1.93
N MET A 204 0.08 -9.99 -1.81
CA MET A 204 -0.33 -11.35 -1.47
C MET A 204 -0.72 -12.11 -2.74
N GLY A 205 -0.46 -13.42 -2.79
CA GLY A 205 -0.84 -14.31 -3.88
C GLY A 205 0.25 -14.56 -4.93
N MET A 206 1.51 -14.18 -4.67
CA MET A 206 2.64 -14.43 -5.57
C MET A 206 3.19 -15.87 -5.46
N GLY A 207 2.74 -16.63 -4.47
CA GLY A 207 3.18 -17.99 -4.16
C GLY A 207 4.03 -18.09 -2.90
N GLU A 208 4.08 -17.02 -2.12
CA GLU A 208 4.67 -16.94 -0.80
C GLU A 208 3.92 -17.82 0.22
N SER A 209 4.62 -18.26 1.26
CA SER A 209 4.00 -19.03 2.36
C SER A 209 3.41 -18.11 3.45
N HIS A 210 2.68 -18.68 4.40
CA HIS A 210 2.23 -17.92 5.58
C HIS A 210 3.39 -17.38 6.40
N GLU A 211 4.51 -18.10 6.47
CA GLU A 211 5.77 -17.63 7.08
C GLU A 211 6.30 -16.38 6.40
N ASP A 212 6.27 -16.33 5.07
CA ASP A 212 6.68 -15.14 4.32
C ASP A 212 5.75 -13.95 4.59
N LEU A 213 4.44 -14.19 4.68
CA LEU A 213 3.44 -13.15 4.99
C LEU A 213 3.60 -12.58 6.41
N VAL A 214 3.81 -13.44 7.41
CA VAL A 214 4.11 -13.01 8.79
C VAL A 214 5.43 -12.25 8.84
N SER A 215 6.46 -12.76 8.15
CA SER A 215 7.77 -12.11 8.03
C SER A 215 7.62 -10.70 7.42
N LEU A 216 6.85 -10.55 6.35
CA LEU A 216 6.56 -9.26 5.72
C LEU A 216 5.90 -8.28 6.71
N GLY A 217 4.87 -8.72 7.45
CA GLY A 217 4.19 -7.90 8.46
C GLY A 217 5.14 -7.45 9.58
N LEU A 218 5.95 -8.37 10.11
CA LEU A 218 6.96 -8.07 11.13
C LEU A 218 8.03 -7.10 10.64
N TRP A 219 8.51 -7.26 9.41
CA TRP A 219 9.49 -6.33 8.82
C TRP A 219 8.92 -4.94 8.61
N SER A 220 7.67 -4.82 8.16
CA SER A 220 7.00 -3.52 8.04
C SER A 220 6.80 -2.84 9.41
N SER A 221 6.40 -3.61 10.43
CA SER A 221 6.30 -3.14 11.82
C SER A 221 7.65 -2.62 12.34
N LYS A 222 8.73 -3.39 12.13
CA LYS A 222 10.11 -3.01 12.51
C LYS A 222 10.62 -1.74 11.81
N LEU A 223 10.10 -1.44 10.61
CA LEU A 223 10.42 -0.21 9.88
C LEU A 223 9.71 1.03 10.41
N GLY A 224 8.76 0.87 11.33
CA GLY A 224 7.90 1.96 11.77
C GLY A 224 6.99 2.48 10.65
N ALA A 225 6.59 1.61 9.72
CA ALA A 225 5.68 2.00 8.65
C ALA A 225 4.33 2.41 9.23
N VAL A 226 3.93 3.65 8.98
CA VAL A 226 2.63 4.19 9.46
C VAL A 226 1.47 3.73 8.60
N SER A 227 1.77 3.19 7.40
CA SER A 227 0.79 2.66 6.46
C SER A 227 1.35 1.41 5.78
N PHE A 228 0.57 0.33 5.77
CA PHE A 228 0.82 -0.91 5.06
C PHE A 228 -0.18 -1.04 3.90
N PRO A 229 0.22 -0.78 2.64
CA PRO A 229 -0.54 -1.17 1.47
C PRO A 229 -0.59 -2.69 1.33
N LEU A 230 -1.77 -3.27 1.51
CA LEU A 230 -2.04 -4.67 1.22
C LEU A 230 -2.58 -4.77 -0.20
N ASN A 231 -1.71 -5.24 -1.11
CA ASN A 231 -2.07 -5.51 -2.49
C ASN A 231 -2.36 -7.00 -2.66
N VAL A 232 -3.24 -7.33 -3.59
CA VAL A 232 -3.47 -8.70 -4.06
C VAL A 232 -2.89 -8.81 -5.47
N LEU A 233 -2.18 -9.90 -5.74
CA LEU A 233 -1.65 -10.16 -7.08
C LEU A 233 -2.81 -10.14 -8.09
N SER A 234 -2.68 -9.28 -9.08
CA SER A 234 -3.46 -9.34 -10.30
C SER A 234 -2.64 -10.08 -11.34
N PRO A 235 -3.01 -11.31 -11.74
CA PRO A 235 -2.32 -12.02 -12.81
C PRO A 235 -2.55 -11.27 -14.12
N ILE A 236 -1.48 -10.69 -14.68
CA ILE A 236 -1.55 -9.90 -15.91
C ILE A 236 -0.88 -10.67 -17.03
N LYS A 237 -1.59 -10.86 -18.14
CA LYS A 237 -1.06 -11.50 -19.34
C LYS A 237 0.23 -10.81 -19.81
N GLY A 238 1.25 -11.60 -20.12
CA GLY A 238 2.59 -11.16 -20.50
C GLY A 238 3.53 -10.91 -19.31
N THR A 239 3.11 -11.17 -18.06
CA THR A 239 3.99 -11.15 -16.89
C THR A 239 4.41 -12.58 -16.51
N PRO A 240 5.58 -12.78 -15.86
CA PRO A 240 5.97 -14.09 -15.32
C PRO A 240 4.94 -14.74 -14.38
N MET A 241 4.07 -13.93 -13.76
CA MET A 241 3.03 -14.40 -12.84
C MET A 241 1.62 -14.49 -13.46
N GLU A 242 1.50 -14.42 -14.80
CA GLU A 242 0.19 -14.43 -15.47
C GLU A 242 -0.68 -15.67 -15.18
N GLY A 243 -0.06 -16.81 -14.87
CA GLY A 243 -0.74 -18.08 -14.59
C GLY A 243 -1.03 -18.34 -13.10
N ARG A 244 -0.74 -17.38 -12.21
CA ARG A 244 -1.02 -17.54 -10.78
C ARG A 244 -2.53 -17.49 -10.50
N PRO A 245 -3.05 -18.33 -9.58
CA PRO A 245 -4.45 -18.23 -9.18
C PRO A 245 -4.69 -16.93 -8.42
N VAL A 246 -5.90 -16.39 -8.55
CA VAL A 246 -6.35 -15.25 -7.75
C VAL A 246 -6.51 -15.69 -6.29
N THR A 247 -6.00 -14.90 -5.35
CA THR A 247 -6.16 -15.14 -3.92
C THR A 247 -7.64 -15.17 -3.54
N SER A 248 -8.05 -16.16 -2.73
CA SER A 248 -9.43 -16.23 -2.25
C SER A 248 -9.73 -15.10 -1.26
N GLY A 249 -10.98 -14.66 -1.22
CA GLY A 249 -11.39 -13.60 -0.29
C GLY A 249 -11.23 -13.98 1.18
N GLU A 250 -11.42 -15.26 1.53
CA GLU A 250 -11.17 -15.76 2.88
C GLU A 250 -9.69 -15.66 3.27
N GLU A 251 -8.78 -16.08 2.39
CA GLU A 251 -7.33 -16.04 2.63
C GLU A 251 -6.86 -14.59 2.78
N PHE A 252 -7.38 -13.69 1.94
CA PHE A 252 -7.19 -12.25 2.06
C PHE A 252 -7.67 -11.70 3.42
N LEU A 253 -8.88 -12.07 3.87
CA LEU A 253 -9.40 -11.65 5.17
C LEU A 253 -8.52 -12.14 6.32
N ARG A 254 -8.11 -13.42 6.29
CA ARG A 254 -7.22 -14.01 7.31
C ARG A 254 -5.94 -13.22 7.42
N PHE A 255 -5.25 -12.98 6.31
CA PHE A 255 -4.00 -12.23 6.35
C PHE A 255 -4.20 -10.78 6.77
N SER A 256 -5.28 -10.12 6.32
CA SER A 256 -5.59 -8.75 6.78
C SER A 256 -5.80 -8.68 8.30
N CYS A 257 -6.42 -9.71 8.90
CA CYS A 257 -6.54 -9.82 10.35
C CYS A 257 -5.18 -10.01 11.00
N VAL A 258 -4.37 -10.97 10.53
CA VAL A 258 -3.02 -11.22 11.06
C VAL A 258 -2.17 -9.94 11.04
N LEU A 259 -2.22 -9.17 9.94
CA LEU A 259 -1.54 -7.89 9.83
C LEU A 259 -1.95 -6.90 10.93
N ARG A 260 -3.22 -6.88 11.35
CA ARG A 260 -3.69 -6.02 12.45
C ARG A 260 -3.03 -6.38 13.79
N TYR A 261 -2.76 -7.65 14.05
CA TYR A 261 -2.01 -8.05 15.24
C TYR A 261 -0.53 -7.69 15.15
N LEU A 262 0.08 -7.82 13.96
CA LEU A 262 1.50 -7.54 13.73
C LEU A 262 1.80 -6.03 13.65
N ILE A 263 0.85 -5.24 13.17
CA ILE A 263 0.95 -3.80 12.92
C ILE A 263 -0.25 -3.08 13.58
N PRO A 264 -0.35 -3.10 14.92
CA PRO A 264 -1.55 -2.68 15.64
C PRO A 264 -1.94 -1.22 15.42
N THR A 265 -0.95 -0.32 15.34
CA THR A 265 -1.14 1.13 15.20
C THR A 265 -0.99 1.65 13.77
N GLY A 266 -0.57 0.80 12.83
CA GLY A 266 -0.41 1.20 11.43
C GLY A 266 -1.72 1.14 10.66
N ARG A 267 -1.84 1.98 9.62
CA ARG A 267 -2.97 1.94 8.68
C ARG A 267 -2.84 0.72 7.77
N ILE A 268 -3.78 -0.21 7.79
CA ILE A 268 -3.83 -1.31 6.81
C ILE A 268 -4.71 -0.85 5.67
N ARG A 269 -4.13 -0.79 4.47
CA ARG A 269 -4.77 -0.18 3.29
C ARG A 269 -5.12 -1.21 2.23
N LEU A 270 -6.39 -1.25 1.82
CA LEU A 270 -6.77 -1.94 0.58
C LEU A 270 -6.15 -1.22 -0.61
N ALA A 271 -5.25 -1.88 -1.31
CA ALA A 271 -4.51 -1.30 -2.43
C ALA A 271 -4.82 -2.05 -3.74
N GLY A 272 -3.81 -2.27 -4.60
CA GLY A 272 -3.99 -2.91 -5.90
C GLY A 272 -4.60 -4.30 -5.77
N GLY A 273 -5.45 -4.69 -6.73
CA GLY A 273 -6.12 -5.99 -6.73
C GLY A 273 -7.41 -6.08 -5.91
N ARG A 274 -7.85 -5.00 -5.23
CA ARG A 274 -9.13 -4.97 -4.49
C ARG A 274 -10.34 -5.48 -5.31
N PRO A 275 -10.54 -5.14 -6.59
CA PRO A 275 -11.68 -5.67 -7.36
C PRO A 275 -11.74 -7.20 -7.41
N LEU A 276 -10.59 -7.89 -7.31
CA LEU A 276 -10.48 -9.34 -7.40
C LEU A 276 -10.97 -10.06 -6.14
N ILE A 277 -11.03 -9.37 -5.01
CA ILE A 277 -11.44 -9.94 -3.71
C ILE A 277 -12.84 -9.47 -3.29
N ARG A 278 -13.59 -8.78 -4.15
CA ARG A 278 -14.97 -8.39 -3.84
C ARG A 278 -15.86 -9.64 -3.69
N PRO A 279 -16.83 -9.63 -2.74
CA PRO A 279 -17.21 -8.54 -1.85
C PRO A 279 -16.47 -8.51 -0.49
N PHE A 280 -15.37 -9.26 -0.33
CA PHE A 280 -14.65 -9.39 0.93
C PHE A 280 -13.93 -8.10 1.36
N ASP A 281 -13.71 -7.16 0.44
CA ASP A 281 -13.26 -5.79 0.74
C ASP A 281 -14.17 -5.10 1.76
N ARG A 282 -15.49 -5.27 1.62
CA ARG A 282 -16.48 -4.70 2.54
C ARG A 282 -16.34 -5.29 3.94
N THR A 283 -16.20 -6.62 4.02
CA THR A 283 -15.97 -7.33 5.28
C THR A 283 -14.66 -6.87 5.95
N ALA A 284 -13.60 -6.69 5.16
CA ALA A 284 -12.32 -6.22 5.67
C ALA A 284 -12.41 -4.83 6.30
N LEU A 285 -13.14 -3.90 5.67
CA LEU A 285 -13.36 -2.53 6.17
C LEU A 285 -14.19 -2.47 7.46
N SER A 286 -15.03 -3.47 7.71
CA SER A 286 -15.75 -3.63 8.96
C SER A 286 -14.92 -4.30 10.06
N GLY A 287 -13.77 -4.88 9.74
CA GLY A 287 -12.89 -5.56 10.68
C GLY A 287 -11.49 -4.96 10.70
N PRO A 288 -10.47 -5.66 10.19
CA PRO A 288 -9.06 -5.33 10.41
C PRO A 288 -8.55 -4.11 9.65
N VAL A 289 -9.21 -3.73 8.56
CA VAL A 289 -8.74 -2.70 7.63
C VAL A 289 -9.40 -1.36 7.95
N ASP A 290 -8.59 -0.30 7.87
CA ASP A 290 -9.00 1.05 8.26
C ASP A 290 -8.60 2.10 7.21
N SER A 291 -8.21 1.63 6.03
CA SER A 291 -7.76 2.49 4.95
C SER A 291 -8.02 1.87 3.58
N LEU A 292 -8.24 2.70 2.56
CA LEU A 292 -8.41 2.22 1.18
C LEU A 292 -7.76 3.18 0.17
N MET A 293 -7.35 2.61 -0.96
CA MET A 293 -7.00 3.34 -2.16
C MET A 293 -8.26 3.50 -3.03
N THR A 294 -8.49 4.72 -3.51
CA THR A 294 -9.65 5.10 -4.31
C THR A 294 -9.20 5.78 -5.60
N GLY A 295 -9.97 5.60 -6.67
CA GLY A 295 -9.52 5.81 -8.04
C GLY A 295 -8.74 4.62 -8.58
N ASP A 296 -8.09 4.83 -9.72
CA ASP A 296 -7.35 3.79 -10.44
C ASP A 296 -6.00 3.43 -9.79
N TYR A 297 -5.50 2.24 -10.13
CA TYR A 297 -4.15 1.80 -9.79
C TYR A 297 -3.16 2.13 -10.92
N LEU A 298 -1.87 1.79 -10.76
CA LEU A 298 -0.85 2.12 -11.75
C LEU A 298 -1.13 1.54 -13.15
N THR A 299 -1.55 0.28 -13.20
CA THR A 299 -1.72 -0.49 -14.45
C THR A 299 -3.06 -1.19 -14.57
N THR A 300 -3.92 -1.07 -13.56
CA THR A 300 -5.20 -1.75 -13.48
C THR A 300 -6.26 -0.76 -13.02
N GLN A 301 -7.49 -0.97 -13.48
CA GLN A 301 -8.62 -0.15 -13.06
C GLN A 301 -8.94 -0.43 -11.60
N GLY A 302 -9.22 0.64 -10.87
CA GLY A 302 -9.65 0.58 -9.47
C GLY A 302 -11.16 0.71 -9.35
N MET A 303 -11.61 1.38 -8.29
CA MET A 303 -13.01 1.84 -8.19
C MET A 303 -13.03 3.36 -8.25
N SER A 304 -14.09 3.93 -8.80
CA SER A 304 -14.25 5.38 -8.84
C SER A 304 -14.36 5.98 -7.43
N PHE A 305 -14.12 7.28 -7.31
CA PHE A 305 -14.31 7.98 -6.03
C PHE A 305 -15.77 7.90 -5.57
N GLU A 306 -16.71 7.95 -6.52
CA GLU A 306 -18.14 7.86 -6.32
C GLU A 306 -18.56 6.48 -5.79
N ASP A 307 -18.06 5.40 -6.40
CA ASP A 307 -18.35 4.03 -5.96
C ASP A 307 -17.83 3.76 -4.56
N ASP A 308 -16.60 4.20 -4.26
CA ASP A 308 -16.01 4.05 -2.93
C ASP A 308 -16.77 4.90 -1.88
N ALA A 309 -17.18 6.12 -2.22
CA ALA A 309 -17.99 6.95 -1.33
C ALA A 309 -19.37 6.33 -1.04
N ALA A 310 -20.02 5.76 -2.06
CA ALA A 310 -21.29 5.06 -1.90
C ALA A 310 -21.13 3.82 -1.01
N MET A 311 -20.11 2.99 -1.26
CA MET A 311 -19.80 1.81 -0.45
C MET A 311 -19.56 2.17 1.03
N LEU A 312 -18.79 3.23 1.30
CA LEU A 312 -18.56 3.68 2.67
C LEU A 312 -19.86 4.14 3.34
N GLY A 313 -20.72 4.86 2.60
CA GLY A 313 -22.04 5.27 3.08
C GLY A 313 -22.94 4.10 3.46
N GLU A 314 -22.97 3.05 2.62
CA GLU A 314 -23.73 1.81 2.90
C GLU A 314 -23.21 1.06 4.13
N LEU A 315 -21.89 1.13 4.40
CA LEU A 315 -21.27 0.52 5.58
C LEU A 315 -21.36 1.42 6.83
N GLY A 316 -21.93 2.62 6.73
CA GLY A 316 -21.96 3.60 7.83
C GLY A 316 -20.58 4.16 8.19
N LEU A 317 -19.58 3.97 7.33
CA LEU A 317 -18.20 4.41 7.52
C LEU A 317 -18.00 5.82 6.94
N LYS A 318 -17.10 6.58 7.56
CA LYS A 318 -16.79 7.96 7.12
C LYS A 318 -15.33 8.10 6.71
N PRO A 319 -15.04 8.83 5.62
CA PRO A 319 -13.67 9.19 5.27
C PRO A 319 -13.12 10.18 6.30
N LEU A 320 -11.87 9.98 6.73
CA LEU A 320 -11.22 10.81 7.76
C LEU A 320 -10.77 12.20 7.25
N GLY A 321 -10.68 12.41 5.93
CA GLY A 321 -10.05 13.61 5.39
C GLY A 321 -8.58 13.71 5.78
N ARG A 322 -7.93 14.86 5.52
CA ARG A 322 -6.55 15.08 5.98
C ARG A 322 -6.51 15.21 7.49
N ILE A 323 -5.74 14.33 8.12
CA ILE A 323 -5.43 14.38 9.55
C ILE A 323 -4.25 15.35 9.70
N ILE A 324 -4.47 16.48 10.36
CA ILE A 324 -3.46 17.51 10.63
C ILE A 324 -2.71 17.16 11.92
#